data_AF-A0A0A9BKM2-F1
#
_entry.id   AF-A0A0A9BKM2-F1
#
_cell.length_a   1.000
_cell.length_b   1.000
_cell.length_c   1.000
_cell.angle_alpha   90.00
_cell.angle_beta   90.00
_cell.angle_gamma   90.00
#
_symmetry.space_group_name_H-M   'P 1'
#
loop_
_entity.id
_entity.type
_entity.pdbx_description
1 polymer ?
#
loop_
_entity_poly.entity_id
_entity_poly.type
_entity_poly.pdbx_seq_one_letter_code
_entity_poly.pdbx_strand_id
1 'polypeptide(L)'
;MAGTVGGSIGLDVQYYCRRCDNKTNLLMHVEKLMETCKSLESRDEIEPILNMGLCILPNSRQRRAKILENYMGSAMAKLKCGVGIVEVWRMEDDEGRATLSAGENCSPTSGVIVLGAQQVPEEDTLPGHPDLIDPLVDNELEMSVENLPVYITGDHSVMSAKFEDEIDLALQELKKSQEAEYRLAEQKLYSQKEYILYRQLESERAELADPSPLSDTTNYGVILSNVLNRVDQVKREEEKFKTMLKVSDGFGKTPKSITQELFGLPADK
;
A
#
# COMPACT_ATOMS: atom_id res chain seq x y z
N MET A 1 18.13 -29.92 1.73
CA MET A 1 16.81 -29.53 1.21
C MET A 1 16.61 -28.06 1.52
N ALA A 2 16.41 -27.20 0.51
CA ALA A 2 16.14 -25.79 0.75
C ALA A 2 14.65 -25.63 1.13
N GLY A 3 14.39 -25.08 2.31
CA GLY A 3 13.01 -24.88 2.77
C GLY A 3 12.35 -23.72 2.03
N THR A 4 11.20 -23.97 1.40
CA THR A 4 10.32 -22.91 0.90
C THR A 4 9.88 -22.05 2.08
N VAL A 5 10.21 -20.75 2.07
CA VAL A 5 9.80 -19.82 3.13
C VAL A 5 8.33 -19.47 2.94
N GLY A 6 7.46 -20.38 3.40
CA GLY A 6 6.01 -20.25 3.34
C GLY A 6 5.47 -19.23 4.33
N GLY A 7 5.61 -17.96 4.01
CA GLY A 7 5.02 -16.85 4.74
C GLY A 7 5.20 -15.55 3.99
N SER A 8 4.20 -14.66 4.03
CA SER A 8 4.35 -13.30 3.52
C SER A 8 5.32 -12.55 4.42
N ILE A 9 6.61 -12.59 4.06
CA ILE A 9 7.62 -11.70 4.64
C ILE A 9 7.06 -10.28 4.49
N GLY A 10 6.95 -9.54 5.60
CA GLY A 10 6.30 -8.20 5.65
C GLY A 10 7.09 -7.08 4.95
N LEU A 11 7.84 -7.44 3.92
CA LEU A 11 8.56 -6.59 3.00
C LEU A 11 7.76 -6.57 1.71
N ASP A 12 7.18 -5.40 1.43
CA ASP A 12 6.40 -5.11 0.24
C ASP A 12 7.40 -4.80 -0.91
N VAL A 13 7.29 -3.65 -1.58
CA VAL A 13 8.34 -3.14 -2.50
C VAL A 13 9.55 -2.61 -1.70
N GLN A 14 10.10 -3.42 -0.80
CA GLN A 14 11.20 -3.09 0.11
C GLN A 14 12.19 -4.25 0.24
N TYR A 15 13.47 -3.93 0.31
CA TYR A 15 14.54 -4.90 0.62
C TYR A 15 15.02 -4.71 2.07
N TYR A 16 15.28 -5.80 2.79
CA TYR A 16 15.87 -5.78 4.13
C TYR A 16 17.27 -6.39 4.11
N CYS A 17 18.27 -5.56 4.40
CA CYS A 17 19.66 -5.99 4.44
C CYS A 17 19.99 -6.67 5.77
N ARG A 18 20.03 -8.00 5.79
CA ARG A 18 20.37 -8.84 6.96
C ARG A 18 21.77 -8.62 7.57
N ARG A 19 22.61 -7.76 7.00
CA ARG A 19 23.97 -7.44 7.48
C ARG A 19 24.06 -6.13 8.27
N CYS A 20 23.14 -5.19 8.02
CA CYS A 20 23.11 -3.88 8.67
C CYS A 20 21.70 -3.48 9.14
N ASP A 21 20.75 -4.42 9.09
CA ASP A 21 19.34 -4.29 9.45
C ASP A 21 18.59 -3.11 8.79
N ASN A 22 19.17 -2.57 7.72
CA ASN A 22 18.61 -1.43 7.00
C ASN A 22 17.52 -1.87 6.00
N LYS A 23 16.52 -1.01 5.80
CA LYS A 23 15.47 -1.16 4.79
C LYS A 23 15.73 -0.23 3.61
N THR A 24 15.76 -0.79 2.41
CA THR A 24 15.84 -0.04 1.15
C THR A 24 14.46 -0.04 0.50
N ASN A 25 13.92 1.14 0.20
CA ASN A 25 12.71 1.25 -0.60
C ASN A 25 13.03 0.91 -2.06
N LEU A 26 12.49 -0.20 -2.58
CA LEU A 26 12.73 -0.61 -3.96
C LEU A 26 11.89 0.21 -4.95
N LEU A 27 10.82 0.87 -4.52
CA LEU A 27 9.95 1.67 -5.38
C LEU A 27 10.72 2.81 -6.06
N MET A 28 11.56 3.53 -5.31
CA MET A 28 12.47 4.57 -5.83
C MET A 28 13.40 4.04 -6.93
N HIS A 29 13.82 2.77 -6.83
CA HIS A 29 14.64 2.15 -7.86
C HIS A 29 13.82 1.82 -9.10
N VAL A 30 12.59 1.31 -8.95
CA VAL A 30 11.70 1.02 -10.09
C VAL A 30 11.23 2.31 -10.80
N GLU A 31 10.99 3.39 -10.07
CA GLU A 31 10.71 4.72 -10.64
C GLU A 31 11.90 5.20 -11.49
N LYS A 32 13.14 5.01 -11.01
CA LYS A 32 14.34 5.32 -11.79
C LYS A 32 14.52 4.41 -13.01
N LEU A 33 14.17 3.12 -12.92
CA LEU A 33 14.12 2.23 -14.09
C LEU A 33 13.10 2.75 -15.11
N MET A 34 11.93 3.19 -14.68
CA MET A 34 10.89 3.72 -15.57
C MET A 34 11.30 5.03 -16.24
N GLU A 35 11.97 5.94 -15.52
CA GLU A 35 12.52 7.16 -16.14
C GLU A 35 13.64 6.82 -17.14
N THR A 36 14.45 5.79 -16.84
CA THR A 36 15.45 5.28 -17.80
C THR A 36 14.77 4.80 -19.08
N CYS A 37 13.68 4.03 -19.00
CA CYS A 37 12.93 3.57 -20.18
C CYS A 37 12.44 4.71 -21.09
N LYS A 38 12.02 5.84 -20.53
CA LYS A 38 11.58 7.01 -21.32
C LYS A 38 12.71 7.67 -22.11
N SER A 39 13.95 7.53 -21.63
CA SER A 39 15.15 8.10 -22.27
C SER A 39 15.78 7.21 -23.35
N LEU A 40 15.27 6.00 -23.56
CA LEU A 40 15.80 5.03 -24.52
C LEU A 40 15.00 5.03 -25.82
N GLU A 41 15.71 4.80 -26.93
CA GLU A 41 15.13 4.71 -28.28
C GLU A 41 15.10 3.26 -28.82
N SER A 42 15.62 2.29 -28.06
CA SER A 42 15.68 0.87 -28.45
C SER A 42 14.67 0.01 -27.68
N ARG A 43 13.79 -0.71 -28.38
CA ARG A 43 12.86 -1.66 -27.75
C ARG A 43 13.59 -2.78 -27.02
N ASP A 44 14.70 -3.26 -27.59
CA ASP A 44 15.50 -4.36 -27.05
C ASP A 44 16.19 -3.99 -25.73
N GLU A 45 16.35 -2.68 -25.45
CA GLU A 45 16.88 -2.16 -24.18
C GLU A 45 15.74 -1.86 -23.18
N ILE A 46 14.60 -1.36 -23.67
CA ILE A 46 13.43 -1.03 -22.82
C ILE A 46 12.74 -2.29 -22.27
N GLU A 47 12.52 -3.33 -23.08
CA GLU A 47 11.77 -4.52 -22.67
C GLU A 47 12.42 -5.25 -21.47
N PRO A 48 13.74 -5.49 -21.40
CA PRO A 48 14.38 -6.06 -20.22
C PRO A 48 14.20 -5.21 -18.95
N ILE A 49 14.24 -3.88 -19.06
CA ILE A 49 14.11 -2.96 -17.92
C ILE A 49 12.66 -2.96 -17.41
N LEU A 50 11.67 -2.91 -18.30
CA LEU A 50 10.26 -3.02 -17.93
C LEU A 50 9.94 -4.37 -17.27
N ASN A 51 10.44 -5.48 -17.83
CA ASN A 51 10.30 -6.81 -17.20
C ASN A 51 10.94 -6.85 -15.81
N MET A 52 12.09 -6.19 -15.59
CA MET A 52 12.71 -6.14 -14.27
C MET A 52 11.84 -5.38 -13.25
N GLY A 53 11.27 -4.22 -13.61
CA GLY A 53 10.34 -3.50 -12.74
C GLY A 53 9.06 -4.29 -12.45
N LEU A 54 8.48 -4.92 -13.47
CA LEU A 54 7.32 -5.80 -13.35
C LEU A 54 7.57 -7.09 -12.56
N CYS A 55 8.82 -7.46 -12.27
CA CYS A 55 9.15 -8.53 -11.32
C CYS A 55 9.25 -8.05 -9.87
N ILE A 56 9.37 -6.73 -9.62
CA ILE A 56 9.61 -6.14 -8.29
C ILE A 56 8.31 -5.62 -7.65
N LEU A 57 7.38 -5.12 -8.46
CA LEU A 57 6.10 -4.55 -8.03
C LEU A 57 4.97 -5.54 -7.66
N PRO A 58 4.88 -6.78 -8.19
CA PRO A 58 3.70 -7.62 -8.03
C PRO A 58 3.30 -7.92 -6.59
N ASN A 59 1.98 -7.99 -6.38
CA ASN A 59 1.36 -8.23 -5.07
C ASN A 59 1.60 -7.14 -4.01
N SER A 60 2.17 -5.99 -4.41
CA SER A 60 2.32 -4.84 -3.51
C SER A 60 0.97 -4.38 -2.96
N ARG A 61 0.96 -3.96 -1.69
CA ARG A 61 -0.16 -3.29 -1.03
C ARG A 61 -0.10 -1.76 -1.18
N GLN A 62 1.03 -1.20 -1.59
CA GLN A 62 1.21 0.24 -1.81
C GLN A 62 0.47 0.69 -3.08
N ARG A 63 -0.31 1.78 -2.99
CA ARG A 63 -1.05 2.33 -4.15
C ARG A 63 -0.07 2.75 -5.27
N ARG A 64 1.00 3.46 -4.91
CA ARG A 64 1.99 4.00 -5.85
C ARG A 64 2.71 2.90 -6.63
N ALA A 65 3.01 1.78 -5.98
CA ALA A 65 3.52 0.58 -6.64
C ALA A 65 2.53 -0.02 -7.64
N LYS A 66 1.23 -0.12 -7.31
CA LYS A 66 0.19 -0.59 -8.24
C LYS A 66 -0.04 0.33 -9.43
N ILE A 67 0.01 1.66 -9.22
CA ILE A 67 -0.08 2.63 -10.31
C ILE A 67 1.11 2.44 -11.26
N LEU A 68 2.32 2.30 -10.71
CA LEU A 68 3.53 2.05 -11.49
C LEU A 68 3.48 0.69 -12.20
N GLU A 69 2.95 -0.36 -11.55
CA GLU A 69 2.75 -1.70 -12.12
C GLU A 69 1.80 -1.65 -13.33
N ASN A 70 0.66 -0.97 -13.19
CA ASN A 70 -0.29 -0.74 -14.28
C ASN A 70 0.32 0.06 -15.43
N TYR A 71 1.08 1.12 -15.13
CA TYR A 71 1.72 1.97 -16.15
C TYR A 71 2.83 1.22 -16.90
N MET A 72 3.68 0.48 -16.19
CA MET A 72 4.71 -0.40 -16.78
C MET A 72 4.10 -1.55 -17.58
N GLY A 73 2.99 -2.11 -17.11
CA GLY A 73 2.24 -3.17 -17.79
C GLY A 73 1.58 -2.69 -19.08
N SER A 74 0.98 -1.50 -19.06
CA SER A 74 0.42 -0.85 -20.25
C SER A 74 1.52 -0.54 -21.28
N ALA A 75 2.64 0.06 -20.83
CA ALA A 75 3.79 0.32 -21.71
C ALA A 75 4.35 -0.96 -22.35
N MET A 76 4.49 -2.03 -21.57
CA MET A 76 4.89 -3.36 -22.05
C MET A 76 3.91 -3.92 -23.09
N ALA A 77 2.60 -3.79 -22.87
CA ALA A 77 1.58 -4.22 -23.81
C ALA A 77 1.64 -3.43 -25.12
N LYS A 78 1.75 -2.09 -25.05
CA LYS A 78 1.91 -1.21 -26.22
C LYS A 78 3.14 -1.57 -27.05
N LEU A 79 4.29 -1.80 -26.40
CA LEU A 79 5.52 -2.25 -27.08
C LEU A 79 5.33 -3.59 -27.82
N LYS A 80 4.68 -4.57 -27.18
CA LYS A 80 4.39 -5.89 -27.79
C LYS A 80 3.38 -5.82 -28.93
N CYS A 81 2.43 -4.89 -28.88
CA CYS A 81 1.52 -4.59 -29.99
C CYS A 81 2.19 -3.79 -31.13
N GLY A 82 3.47 -3.42 -31.00
CA GLY A 82 4.21 -2.73 -32.06
C GLY A 82 4.06 -1.21 -32.08
N VAL A 83 3.46 -0.60 -31.05
CA VAL A 83 3.29 0.87 -30.90
C VAL A 83 4.64 1.59 -30.86
N GLY A 84 4.74 2.76 -31.51
CA GLY A 84 5.97 3.54 -31.55
C GLY A 84 6.41 4.00 -30.15
N ILE A 85 7.72 4.01 -29.86
CA ILE A 85 8.25 4.25 -28.49
C ILE A 85 7.76 5.59 -27.91
N VAL A 86 7.64 6.64 -28.73
CA VAL A 86 7.12 7.96 -28.32
C VAL A 86 5.65 7.90 -27.86
N GLU A 87 4.86 6.98 -28.42
CA GLU A 87 3.43 6.81 -28.14
C GLU A 87 3.15 5.83 -26.99
N VAL A 88 4.05 4.87 -26.75
CA VAL A 88 4.02 3.93 -25.62
C VAL A 88 3.85 4.65 -24.28
N TRP A 89 4.48 5.82 -24.10
CA TRP A 89 4.47 6.56 -22.84
C TRP A 89 3.26 7.47 -22.63
N ARG A 90 2.44 7.71 -23.65
CA ARG A 90 1.21 8.52 -23.51
C ARG A 90 0.20 7.80 -22.62
N MET A 91 -0.29 8.51 -21.62
CA MET A 91 -1.54 8.16 -20.94
C MET A 91 -2.67 8.25 -21.96
N GLU A 92 -3.58 7.28 -21.94
CA GLU A 92 -4.91 7.44 -22.52
C GLU A 92 -5.75 8.11 -21.44
N ASP A 93 -6.19 9.35 -21.70
CA ASP A 93 -7.15 10.03 -20.83
C ASP A 93 -8.50 9.30 -20.92
N ASP A 94 -9.07 8.90 -19.78
CA ASP A 94 -10.30 8.09 -19.68
C ASP A 94 -11.57 8.94 -19.94
N GLU A 95 -11.51 9.83 -20.95
CA GLU A 95 -12.65 10.57 -21.48
C GLU A 95 -13.30 9.79 -22.63
N GLY A 96 -14.30 8.97 -22.28
CA GLY A 96 -15.32 8.55 -23.23
C GLY A 96 -15.30 7.09 -23.62
N ARG A 97 -15.95 6.28 -22.79
CA ARG A 97 -16.43 4.92 -23.10
C ARG A 97 -17.24 4.88 -24.41
N ALA A 98 -16.60 4.56 -25.53
CA ALA A 98 -17.25 4.25 -26.81
C ALA A 98 -17.09 2.75 -27.15
N THR A 99 -18.14 1.97 -26.92
CA THR A 99 -18.18 0.55 -27.24
C THR A 99 -18.41 0.34 -28.74
N LEU A 100 -17.46 -0.26 -29.46
CA LEU A 100 -17.74 -1.05 -30.67
C LEU A 100 -16.88 -2.32 -30.70
N SER A 101 -17.39 -3.34 -31.38
CA SER A 101 -17.00 -4.75 -31.23
C SER A 101 -16.43 -5.34 -32.52
N ALA A 102 -15.66 -6.42 -32.35
CA ALA A 102 -15.32 -7.46 -33.33
C ALA A 102 -14.37 -7.10 -34.49
N GLY A 103 -13.63 -8.12 -34.96
CA GLY A 103 -13.06 -8.12 -36.31
C GLY A 103 -11.52 -8.20 -36.42
N GLU A 104 -10.95 -9.29 -35.93
CA GLU A 104 -10.00 -10.14 -36.67
C GLU A 104 -8.98 -9.55 -37.69
N ASN A 105 -7.73 -10.01 -37.49
CA ASN A 105 -6.71 -10.37 -38.49
C ASN A 105 -5.73 -9.31 -39.02
N CYS A 106 -4.51 -9.81 -39.29
CA CYS A 106 -3.33 -9.03 -39.61
C CYS A 106 -2.99 -9.01 -41.12
N SER A 107 -2.04 -8.13 -41.47
CA SER A 107 -1.08 -8.26 -42.58
C SER A 107 -1.49 -7.69 -43.95
N PRO A 108 -0.51 -7.32 -44.82
CA PRO A 108 -0.55 -6.02 -45.51
C PRO A 108 -0.36 -6.07 -47.03
N THR A 109 -0.69 -4.98 -47.75
CA THR A 109 -0.30 -4.81 -49.16
C THR A 109 0.05 -3.37 -49.52
N SER A 110 1.23 -3.19 -50.11
CA SER A 110 1.70 -1.97 -50.78
C SER A 110 1.11 -1.85 -52.20
N GLY A 111 0.79 -0.64 -52.66
CA GLY A 111 0.28 -0.44 -54.04
C GLY A 111 -0.03 1.01 -54.41
N VAL A 112 0.97 1.73 -54.93
CA VAL A 112 0.81 3.04 -55.60
C VAL A 112 0.27 2.83 -57.02
N ILE A 113 -0.76 3.58 -57.43
CA ILE A 113 -1.04 3.89 -58.85
C ILE A 113 -1.47 5.37 -58.99
N VAL A 114 -1.01 6.00 -60.08
CA VAL A 114 -1.22 7.40 -60.48
C VAL A 114 -1.90 7.44 -61.86
N LEU A 115 -2.41 8.62 -62.27
CA LEU A 115 -3.05 8.99 -63.57
C LEU A 115 -4.59 8.84 -63.59
N GLY A 116 -5.40 9.78 -64.12
CA GLY A 116 -5.09 11.16 -64.57
C GLY A 116 -6.14 11.72 -65.57
N ALA A 117 -6.53 13.01 -65.41
CA ALA A 117 -7.26 13.87 -66.37
C ALA A 117 -8.68 13.39 -66.83
N GLN A 118 -9.65 14.19 -67.32
CA GLN A 118 -9.79 15.63 -67.61
C GLN A 118 -11.30 15.96 -67.77
N GLN A 119 -11.79 17.15 -67.37
CA GLN A 119 -12.65 18.06 -68.17
C GLN A 119 -13.28 19.20 -67.33
N VAL A 120 -13.43 20.36 -67.99
CA VAL A 120 -13.99 21.65 -67.53
C VAL A 120 -14.94 22.13 -68.65
N PRO A 121 -16.00 22.89 -68.34
CA PRO A 121 -16.13 24.26 -68.89
C PRO A 121 -16.33 25.31 -67.76
N GLU A 122 -15.61 26.45 -67.77
CA GLU A 122 -16.04 27.77 -68.28
C GLU A 122 -17.03 28.49 -67.33
N GLU A 123 -16.95 29.79 -67.02
CA GLU A 123 -16.09 30.89 -67.52
C GLU A 123 -15.91 32.00 -66.43
N ASP A 124 -15.28 33.12 -66.80
CA ASP A 124 -15.25 34.44 -66.12
C ASP A 124 -14.26 34.77 -64.96
N THR A 125 -13.08 35.20 -65.39
CA THR A 125 -12.47 36.53 -65.07
C THR A 125 -11.87 36.82 -63.68
N LEU A 126 -10.54 36.66 -63.59
CA LEU A 126 -9.59 37.40 -62.72
C LEU A 126 -9.14 38.71 -63.43
N PRO A 127 -8.54 39.75 -62.77
CA PRO A 127 -7.32 39.62 -61.94
C PRO A 127 -7.12 40.60 -60.76
N GLY A 128 -6.14 40.31 -59.89
CA GLY A 128 -5.62 41.29 -58.92
C GLY A 128 -4.65 40.76 -57.85
N HIS A 129 -3.38 40.51 -58.21
CA HIS A 129 -2.25 40.42 -57.26
C HIS A 129 -0.99 40.96 -57.94
N PRO A 130 -0.27 41.90 -57.29
CA PRO A 130 1.09 41.66 -56.77
C PRO A 130 1.20 42.15 -55.28
N ASP A 131 2.26 41.93 -54.50
CA ASP A 131 3.44 41.06 -54.69
C ASP A 131 3.99 40.51 -53.34
N LEU A 132 5.12 39.81 -53.43
CA LEU A 132 5.98 39.15 -52.43
C LEU A 132 6.97 40.07 -51.68
N ILE A 133 7.44 39.62 -50.50
CA ILE A 133 8.80 39.66 -49.87
C ILE A 133 8.61 39.34 -48.36
N ASP A 134 8.88 38.12 -47.89
CA ASP A 134 10.16 37.55 -47.34
C ASP A 134 10.43 37.92 -45.85
N PRO A 135 11.19 37.14 -45.04
CA PRO A 135 10.81 36.87 -43.65
C PRO A 135 11.84 37.35 -42.59
N LEU A 136 11.58 36.98 -41.32
CA LEU A 136 12.45 37.12 -40.13
C LEU A 136 12.59 38.54 -39.54
N VAL A 137 11.81 38.82 -38.49
CA VAL A 137 12.29 39.54 -37.29
C VAL A 137 11.72 38.83 -36.05
N ASP A 138 12.59 38.49 -35.10
CA ASP A 138 12.23 37.83 -33.84
C ASP A 138 11.55 38.78 -32.82
N ASN A 139 10.90 38.16 -31.84
CA ASN A 139 10.68 38.68 -30.47
C ASN A 139 9.80 39.92 -30.26
N GLU A 140 8.48 39.74 -30.10
CA GLU A 140 7.66 40.56 -29.19
C GLU A 140 6.32 39.90 -28.78
N LEU A 141 6.37 38.78 -28.05
CA LEU A 141 5.19 38.23 -27.34
C LEU A 141 5.48 37.92 -25.86
N GLU A 142 6.29 38.76 -25.20
CA GLU A 142 6.47 38.80 -23.75
C GLU A 142 5.80 40.04 -23.15
N MET A 143 4.45 40.10 -23.10
CA MET A 143 3.70 40.93 -22.14
C MET A 143 2.19 40.67 -22.18
N SER A 144 1.72 39.53 -21.63
CA SER A 144 0.28 39.29 -21.33
C SER A 144 0.04 38.05 -20.42
N VAL A 145 0.84 37.85 -19.36
CA VAL A 145 0.66 36.69 -18.43
C VAL A 145 0.42 37.11 -16.97
N GLU A 146 0.29 38.41 -16.69
CA GLU A 146 0.32 38.93 -15.30
C GLU A 146 -1.04 38.95 -14.57
N ASN A 147 -2.13 38.45 -15.19
CA ASN A 147 -3.49 38.51 -14.62
C ASN A 147 -4.34 37.24 -14.88
N LEU A 148 -3.77 36.04 -14.76
CA LEU A 148 -4.55 34.79 -14.64
C LEU A 148 -4.61 34.36 -13.16
N PRO A 149 -5.77 33.97 -12.61
CA PRO A 149 -5.86 33.57 -11.21
C PRO A 149 -4.97 32.35 -10.91
N VAL A 150 -4.20 32.48 -9.83
CA VAL A 150 -3.14 31.57 -9.34
C VAL A 150 -3.54 30.08 -9.23
N TYR A 151 -4.83 29.78 -9.27
CA TYR A 151 -5.38 28.42 -9.21
C TYR A 151 -5.19 27.58 -10.47
N ILE A 152 -4.81 28.15 -11.62
CA ILE A 152 -4.72 27.40 -12.90
C ILE A 152 -3.28 26.95 -13.24
N THR A 153 -2.25 27.56 -12.64
CA THR A 153 -0.83 27.27 -12.94
C THR A 153 0.03 27.01 -11.70
N GLY A 154 -0.58 26.75 -10.54
CA GLY A 154 0.11 26.54 -9.26
C GLY A 154 0.24 25.08 -8.82
N ASP A 155 1.44 24.52 -8.96
CA ASP A 155 2.08 23.56 -8.02
C ASP A 155 1.28 22.31 -7.55
N HIS A 156 0.25 21.89 -8.30
CA HIS A 156 -0.66 20.79 -7.90
C HIS A 156 0.09 19.45 -7.73
N SER A 157 1.16 19.21 -8.47
CA SER A 157 2.02 18.02 -8.30
C SER A 157 2.77 18.02 -6.97
N VAL A 158 3.27 19.17 -6.52
CA VAL A 158 3.97 19.32 -5.23
C VAL A 158 2.99 19.29 -4.06
N MET A 159 1.79 19.87 -4.21
CA MET A 159 0.73 19.72 -3.21
C MET A 159 0.25 18.27 -3.10
N SER A 160 0.08 17.56 -4.22
CA SER A 160 -0.25 16.13 -4.24
C SER A 160 0.84 15.30 -3.53
N ALA A 161 2.11 15.54 -3.82
CA ALA A 161 3.23 14.86 -3.18
C ALA A 161 3.26 15.07 -1.66
N LYS A 162 2.99 16.30 -1.18
CA LYS A 162 2.88 16.58 0.26
C LYS A 162 1.74 15.82 0.92
N PHE A 163 0.56 15.77 0.29
CA PHE A 163 -0.56 14.98 0.82
C PHE A 163 -0.26 13.48 0.82
N GLU A 164 0.48 12.96 -0.17
CA GLU A 164 0.94 11.57 -0.16
C GLU A 164 1.91 11.29 1.00
N ASP A 165 2.90 12.16 1.23
CA ASP A 165 3.85 12.05 2.36
C ASP A 165 3.12 12.12 3.72
N GLU A 166 2.13 13.01 3.87
CA GLU A 166 1.29 13.12 5.07
C GLU A 166 0.42 11.86 5.30
N ILE A 167 -0.16 11.30 4.22
CA ILE A 167 -0.93 10.05 4.28
C ILE A 167 -0.05 8.88 4.69
N ASP A 168 1.13 8.73 4.08
CA ASP A 168 2.06 7.64 4.40
C ASP A 168 2.60 7.76 5.83
N LEU A 169 2.87 8.98 6.32
CA LEU A 169 3.22 9.22 7.72
C LEU A 169 2.09 8.81 8.66
N ALA A 170 0.86 9.29 8.42
CA ALA A 170 -0.31 8.99 9.24
C ALA A 170 -0.62 7.47 9.28
N LEU A 171 -0.51 6.78 8.14
CA LEU A 171 -0.65 5.32 8.06
C LEU A 171 0.47 4.58 8.81
N GLN A 172 1.70 5.08 8.75
CA GLN A 172 2.82 4.51 9.51
C GLN A 172 2.63 4.70 11.02
N GLU A 173 2.17 5.86 11.48
CA GLU A 173 1.88 6.14 12.88
C GLU A 173 0.69 5.33 13.41
N LEU A 174 -0.40 5.24 12.63
CA LEU A 174 -1.54 4.39 12.95
C LEU A 174 -1.10 2.92 13.12
N LYS A 175 -0.28 2.40 12.20
CA LYS A 175 0.27 1.05 12.30
C LYS A 175 1.13 0.88 13.55
N LYS A 176 2.02 1.82 13.86
CA LYS A 176 2.83 1.81 15.09
C LYS A 176 1.95 1.79 16.35
N SER A 177 0.88 2.58 16.40
CA SER A 177 -0.06 2.59 17.54
C SER A 177 -0.79 1.26 17.70
N GLN A 178 -1.33 0.70 16.61
CA GLN A 178 -2.01 -0.59 16.62
C GLN A 178 -1.08 -1.75 17.02
N GLU A 179 0.17 -1.76 16.54
CA GLU A 179 1.18 -2.74 16.97
C GLU A 179 1.52 -2.60 18.46
N ALA A 180 1.60 -1.37 19.00
CA ALA A 180 1.86 -1.14 20.42
C ALA A 180 0.69 -1.60 21.30
N GLU A 181 -0.54 -1.28 20.90
CA GLU A 181 -1.77 -1.77 21.55
C GLU A 181 -1.86 -3.29 21.54
N TYR A 182 -1.59 -3.94 20.40
CA TYR A 182 -1.56 -5.40 20.30
C TYR A 182 -0.54 -6.02 21.26
N ARG A 183 0.71 -5.53 21.28
CA ARG A 183 1.77 -6.06 22.16
C ARG A 183 1.43 -5.87 23.64
N LEU A 184 0.81 -4.75 24.01
CA LEU A 184 0.33 -4.51 25.37
C LEU A 184 -0.77 -5.51 25.75
N ALA A 185 -1.74 -5.75 24.86
CA ALA A 185 -2.79 -6.73 25.10
C ALA A 185 -2.23 -8.14 25.26
N GLU A 186 -1.35 -8.55 24.34
CA GLU A 186 -0.66 -9.84 24.35
C GLU A 186 0.09 -10.06 25.68
N GLN A 187 0.95 -9.12 26.07
CA GLN A 187 1.70 -9.19 27.32
C GLN A 187 0.77 -9.34 28.53
N LYS A 188 -0.24 -8.46 28.65
CA LYS A 188 -1.16 -8.45 29.80
C LYS A 188 -1.99 -9.73 29.90
N LEU A 189 -2.48 -10.25 28.77
CA LEU A 189 -3.25 -11.49 28.72
C LEU A 189 -2.38 -12.70 29.09
N TYR A 190 -1.16 -12.81 28.56
CA TYR A 190 -0.25 -13.91 28.91
C TYR A 190 0.19 -13.88 30.37
N SER A 191 0.51 -12.70 30.93
CA SER A 191 0.83 -12.57 32.37
C SER A 191 -0.35 -12.93 33.27
N GLN A 192 -1.58 -12.53 32.92
CA GLN A 192 -2.79 -12.91 33.68
C GLN A 192 -3.03 -14.43 33.61
N LYS A 193 -2.84 -15.06 32.43
CA LYS A 193 -2.92 -16.52 32.26
C LYS A 193 -1.89 -17.24 33.14
N GLU A 194 -0.65 -16.79 33.15
CA GLU A 194 0.42 -17.37 33.96
C GLU A 194 0.15 -17.25 35.46
N TYR A 195 -0.35 -16.10 35.92
CA TYR A 195 -0.77 -15.89 37.31
C TYR A 195 -1.87 -16.87 37.74
N ILE A 196 -2.90 -17.06 36.91
CA ILE A 196 -3.99 -18.02 37.17
C ILE A 196 -3.45 -19.45 37.27
N LEU A 197 -2.62 -19.89 36.31
CA LEU A 197 -2.06 -21.24 36.30
C LEU A 197 -1.15 -21.50 37.52
N TYR A 198 -0.29 -20.56 37.88
CA TYR A 198 0.55 -20.66 39.08
C TYR A 198 -0.31 -20.78 40.35
N ARG A 199 -1.35 -19.94 40.47
CA ARG A 199 -2.29 -19.97 41.59
C ARG A 199 -3.06 -21.28 41.71
N GLN A 200 -3.41 -21.90 40.58
CA GLN A 200 -4.14 -23.16 40.56
C GLN A 200 -3.25 -24.36 40.93
N LEU A 201 -2.02 -24.40 40.42
CA LEU A 201 -1.00 -25.39 40.85
C LEU A 201 -0.70 -25.28 42.35
N GLU A 202 -0.74 -24.08 42.92
CA GLU A 202 -0.53 -23.84 44.35
C GLU A 202 -1.75 -24.24 45.22
N SER A 203 -2.98 -24.30 44.68
CA SER A 203 -4.10 -25.00 45.34
C SER A 203 -3.95 -26.51 45.26
N GLU A 204 -3.70 -27.06 44.07
CA GLU A 204 -3.56 -28.51 43.84
C GLU A 204 -2.42 -29.13 44.68
N ARG A 205 -1.30 -28.41 44.82
CA ARG A 205 -0.19 -28.80 45.71
C ARG A 205 -0.58 -28.80 47.18
N ALA A 206 -1.37 -27.83 47.63
CA ALA A 206 -1.83 -27.79 49.02
C ALA A 206 -2.82 -28.94 49.33
N GLU A 207 -3.60 -29.37 48.35
CA GLU A 207 -4.49 -30.54 48.46
C GLU A 207 -3.70 -31.87 48.45
N LEU A 208 -2.62 -31.98 47.67
CA LEU A 208 -1.78 -33.17 47.58
C LEU A 208 -0.74 -33.31 48.72
N ALA A 209 -0.43 -32.23 49.43
CA ALA A 209 0.62 -32.18 50.45
C ALA A 209 0.19 -32.62 51.86
N ASP A 210 -1.04 -33.13 52.05
CA ASP A 210 -1.54 -33.62 53.34
C ASP A 210 -1.69 -35.17 53.41
N PRO A 211 -0.60 -35.93 53.63
CA PRO A 211 -0.64 -37.38 53.78
C PRO A 211 -0.56 -37.84 55.25
N SER A 212 -1.46 -37.43 56.16
CA SER A 212 -1.68 -38.15 57.43
C SER A 212 -3.00 -37.82 58.16
N PRO A 213 -3.56 -38.75 58.96
CA PRO A 213 -4.87 -38.59 59.59
C PRO A 213 -4.87 -37.55 60.73
N LEU A 214 -5.65 -36.48 60.55
CA LEU A 214 -5.85 -35.41 61.53
C LEU A 214 -6.56 -35.90 62.81
N SER A 215 -5.95 -35.65 63.97
CA SER A 215 -6.58 -35.87 65.28
C SER A 215 -7.41 -34.68 65.79
N ASP A 216 -7.24 -33.50 65.19
CA ASP A 216 -7.87 -32.24 65.65
C ASP A 216 -8.83 -31.65 64.61
N THR A 217 -10.13 -31.84 64.87
CA THR A 217 -11.26 -31.34 64.05
C THR A 217 -11.16 -29.83 63.75
N THR A 218 -10.59 -29.06 64.68
CA THR A 218 -10.39 -27.60 64.56
C THR A 218 -9.44 -27.23 63.43
N ASN A 219 -8.41 -28.04 63.16
CA ASN A 219 -7.37 -27.71 62.19
C ASN A 219 -7.84 -27.98 60.74
N TYR A 220 -8.64 -29.03 60.55
CA TYR A 220 -9.25 -29.39 59.26
C TYR A 220 -10.15 -28.27 58.69
N GLY A 221 -10.97 -27.63 59.54
CA GLY A 221 -11.82 -26.51 59.12
C GLY A 221 -11.03 -25.31 58.60
N VAL A 222 -9.87 -25.03 59.20
CA VAL A 222 -8.97 -23.95 58.75
C VAL A 222 -8.38 -24.27 57.38
N ILE A 223 -7.88 -25.50 57.17
CA ILE A 223 -7.34 -25.95 55.88
C ILE A 223 -8.41 -25.86 54.78
N LEU A 224 -9.61 -26.39 55.02
CA LEU A 224 -10.74 -26.28 54.08
C LEU A 224 -11.06 -24.83 53.73
N SER A 225 -11.16 -23.94 54.72
CA SER A 225 -11.44 -22.52 54.47
C SER A 225 -10.36 -21.85 53.61
N ASN A 226 -9.09 -22.23 53.80
CA ASN A 226 -7.97 -21.72 53.00
C ASN A 226 -8.01 -22.23 51.56
N VAL A 227 -8.35 -23.51 51.34
CA VAL A 227 -8.53 -24.08 49.99
C VAL A 227 -9.70 -23.40 49.27
N LEU A 228 -10.86 -23.28 49.91
CA LEU A 228 -12.04 -22.60 49.36
C LEU A 228 -11.74 -21.14 48.99
N ASN A 229 -11.07 -20.40 49.88
CA ASN A 229 -10.63 -19.02 49.61
C ASN A 229 -9.65 -18.92 48.42
N ARG A 230 -8.73 -19.89 48.26
CA ARG A 230 -7.81 -19.96 47.12
C ARG A 230 -8.58 -20.19 45.81
N VAL A 231 -9.50 -21.16 45.80
CA VAL A 231 -10.34 -21.52 44.64
C VAL A 231 -11.23 -20.35 44.21
N ASP A 232 -11.89 -19.67 45.15
CA ASP A 232 -12.75 -18.53 44.82
C ASP A 232 -11.95 -17.32 44.33
N GLN A 233 -10.69 -17.15 44.75
CA GLN A 233 -9.82 -16.15 44.14
C GLN A 233 -9.41 -16.53 42.71
N VAL A 234 -9.11 -17.81 42.43
CA VAL A 234 -8.83 -18.27 41.05
C VAL A 234 -10.01 -17.97 40.12
N LYS A 235 -11.25 -18.27 40.55
CA LYS A 235 -12.47 -17.92 39.79
C LYS A 235 -12.60 -16.42 39.51
N ARG A 236 -12.32 -15.54 40.49
CA ARG A 236 -12.35 -14.08 40.29
C ARG A 236 -11.33 -13.62 39.25
N GLU A 237 -10.13 -14.19 39.26
CA GLU A 237 -9.07 -13.87 38.29
C GLU A 237 -9.38 -14.42 36.89
N GLU A 238 -10.12 -15.53 36.79
CA GLU A 238 -10.66 -16.07 35.53
C GLU A 238 -11.74 -15.15 34.93
N GLU A 239 -12.69 -14.65 35.73
CA GLU A 239 -13.70 -13.68 35.27
C GLU A 239 -13.08 -12.33 34.87
N LYS A 240 -12.04 -11.89 35.58
CA LYS A 240 -11.20 -10.76 35.18
C LYS A 240 -10.50 -11.03 33.85
N PHE A 241 -9.95 -12.23 33.63
CA PHE A 241 -9.36 -12.61 32.34
C PHE A 241 -10.38 -12.63 31.20
N LYS A 242 -11.59 -13.17 31.40
CA LYS A 242 -12.71 -13.07 30.44
C LYS A 242 -13.09 -11.62 30.14
N THR A 243 -12.99 -10.74 31.14
CA THR A 243 -13.21 -9.29 30.96
C THR A 243 -12.09 -8.64 30.14
N MET A 244 -10.82 -9.03 30.34
CA MET A 244 -9.69 -8.56 29.54
C MET A 244 -9.80 -8.98 28.07
N LEU A 245 -10.33 -10.18 27.78
CA LEU A 245 -10.49 -10.68 26.40
C LEU A 245 -11.40 -9.81 25.52
N LYS A 246 -12.27 -8.97 26.10
CA LYS A 246 -13.12 -8.01 25.37
C LYS A 246 -12.32 -6.98 24.55
N VAL A 247 -11.01 -6.85 24.83
CA VAL A 247 -10.09 -6.02 24.02
C VAL A 247 -9.98 -6.49 22.56
N SER A 248 -10.46 -7.71 22.22
CA SER A 248 -10.56 -8.19 20.85
C SER A 248 -11.46 -7.33 19.94
N ASP A 249 -12.42 -6.58 20.50
CA ASP A 249 -13.23 -5.62 19.75
C ASP A 249 -12.48 -4.32 19.39
N GLY A 250 -11.29 -4.13 19.98
CA GLY A 250 -10.41 -2.97 19.89
C GLY A 250 -10.40 -2.13 21.16
N PHE A 251 -9.24 -1.58 21.53
CA PHE A 251 -9.09 -0.73 22.72
C PHE A 251 -10.04 0.48 22.73
N GLY A 252 -10.26 1.12 21.58
CA GLY A 252 -11.19 2.25 21.45
C GLY A 252 -12.67 1.91 21.61
N LYS A 253 -13.06 0.63 21.50
CA LYS A 253 -14.44 0.16 21.78
C LYS A 253 -14.59 -0.44 23.18
N THR A 254 -13.47 -0.78 23.81
CA THR A 254 -13.45 -1.38 25.15
C THR A 254 -13.75 -0.29 26.18
N PRO A 255 -14.65 -0.50 27.16
CA PRO A 255 -14.94 0.48 28.20
C PRO A 255 -13.68 1.01 28.91
N LYS A 256 -13.59 2.34 29.09
CA LYS A 256 -12.43 3.02 29.71
C LYS A 256 -12.04 2.41 31.08
N SER A 257 -13.00 1.93 31.86
CA SER A 257 -12.73 1.24 33.13
C SER A 257 -11.85 -0.01 32.95
N ILE A 258 -12.14 -0.84 31.95
CA ILE A 258 -11.40 -2.08 31.65
C ILE A 258 -9.99 -1.75 31.14
N THR A 259 -9.86 -0.77 30.23
CA THR A 259 -8.56 -0.41 29.65
C THR A 259 -7.65 0.30 30.66
N GLN A 260 -8.21 1.11 31.55
CA GLN A 260 -7.46 1.76 32.63
C GLN A 260 -7.07 0.78 33.72
N GLU A 261 -8.00 -0.01 34.26
CA GLU A 261 -7.76 -0.90 35.41
C GLU A 261 -6.88 -2.11 35.04
N LEU A 262 -7.16 -2.76 33.91
CA LEU A 262 -6.55 -4.07 33.58
C LEU A 262 -5.33 -3.94 32.66
N PHE A 263 -5.30 -2.93 31.79
CA PHE A 263 -4.19 -2.69 30.85
C PHE A 263 -3.27 -1.54 31.28
N GLY A 264 -3.72 -0.66 32.19
CA GLY A 264 -2.90 0.44 32.72
C GLY A 264 -2.81 1.65 31.79
N LEU A 265 -3.77 1.82 30.89
CA LEU A 265 -3.82 2.98 29.99
C LEU A 265 -4.34 4.23 30.73
N PRO A 266 -3.79 5.43 30.44
CA PRO A 266 -4.32 6.66 31.00
C PRO A 266 -5.76 6.89 30.50
N ALA A 267 -6.58 7.56 31.33
CA ALA A 267 -8.00 7.75 31.04
C ALA A 267 -8.26 8.61 29.78
N ASP A 268 -7.27 9.38 29.31
CA ASP A 268 -7.41 10.32 28.20
C ASP A 268 -6.33 10.14 27.12
N LYS A 269 -6.82 10.09 25.88
CA LYS A 269 -6.18 10.32 24.58
C LYS A 269 -7.23 11.02 23.73
#